data_AF-K1RXT9-F1
#
_entry.id   AF-K1RXT9-F1
#
_cell.length_a   1.000
_cell.length_b   1.000
_cell.length_c   1.000
_cell.angle_alpha   90.00
_cell.angle_beta   90.00
_cell.angle_gamma   90.00
#
_symmetry.space_group_name_H-M   'P 1'
#
loop_
_entity.id
_entity.type
_entity.pdbx_description
1 polymer ?
#
loop_
_entity_poly.entity_id
_entity_poly.type
_entity_poly.pdbx_seq_one_letter_code
_entity_poly.pdbx_strand_id
1 'polypeptide(L)'
;HKKPVLFPKVVFLYDEKLHGEGGPLEDVFEAGIDCSSKTMYPDWLSLSGEGYIASMYKKYGKIVSPMGCRAFLSPWYEKGGMKPADENDVPVFVGRFNIGAVSLHLPMILAKAQQENKPFFDVLDYYLNLIRQLHLRTYDYLGEMRASTNPLAYCEGGFYGGHLGIHDKIKPILKTATASFGITALNE
;
A
#
# COMPACT_ATOMS: atom_id res chain seq x y z
N HIS A 1 9.96 -34.91 0.20
CA HIS A 1 10.24 -33.46 0.24
C HIS A 1 9.19 -32.72 -0.57
N LYS A 2 8.37 -31.87 0.06
CA LYS A 2 7.45 -30.96 -0.66
C LYS A 2 8.25 -29.70 -1.02
N LYS A 3 8.16 -29.26 -2.28
CA LYS A 3 8.77 -27.98 -2.71
C LYS A 3 7.92 -26.83 -2.15
N PRO A 4 8.52 -25.77 -1.60
CA PRO A 4 7.80 -24.56 -1.24
C PRO A 4 7.02 -24.02 -2.46
N VAL A 5 5.78 -23.59 -2.23
CA VAL A 5 4.96 -22.95 -3.26
C VAL A 5 5.21 -21.44 -3.25
N LEU A 6 5.11 -20.81 -4.41
CA LEU A 6 5.28 -19.35 -4.53
C LEU A 6 4.08 -18.56 -3.97
N PHE A 7 2.88 -19.16 -4.00
CA PHE A 7 1.64 -18.54 -3.54
C PHE A 7 0.74 -19.52 -2.76
N PRO A 8 -0.10 -19.01 -1.85
CA PRO A 8 -0.24 -17.59 -1.46
C PRO A 8 0.97 -17.08 -0.68
N LYS A 9 1.24 -15.78 -0.79
CA LYS A 9 2.18 -15.11 0.11
C LYS A 9 1.54 -15.07 1.50
N VAL A 10 2.32 -15.40 2.53
CA VAL A 10 1.89 -15.32 3.93
C VAL A 10 2.66 -14.19 4.61
N VAL A 11 1.95 -13.33 5.34
CA VAL A 11 2.53 -12.27 6.15
C VAL A 11 2.07 -12.48 7.59
N PHE A 12 3.02 -12.66 8.49
CA PHE A 12 2.80 -12.79 9.92
C PHE A 12 2.84 -11.40 10.57
N LEU A 13 1.81 -11.08 11.36
CA LEU A 13 1.69 -9.82 12.09
C LEU A 13 2.18 -10.03 13.52
N TYR A 14 3.40 -9.60 13.80
CA TYR A 14 4.02 -9.78 15.11
C TYR A 14 3.62 -8.66 16.07
N ASP A 15 2.98 -9.05 17.17
CA ASP A 15 2.75 -8.21 18.35
C ASP A 15 3.41 -8.87 19.54
N GLU A 16 4.36 -8.17 20.16
CA GLU A 16 5.15 -8.65 21.31
C GLU A 16 4.30 -9.12 22.50
N LYS A 17 3.15 -8.50 22.77
CA LYS A 17 2.29 -8.91 23.89
C LYS A 17 1.55 -10.21 23.61
N LEU A 18 1.31 -10.51 22.35
CA LEU A 18 0.60 -11.72 21.92
C LEU A 18 1.56 -12.87 21.65
N HIS A 19 2.68 -12.57 21.00
CA HIS A 19 3.57 -13.56 20.36
C HIS A 19 4.95 -13.66 21.02
N GLY A 20 5.29 -12.75 21.94
CA GLY A 20 6.53 -12.84 22.71
C GLY A 20 6.48 -13.97 23.74
N GLU A 21 7.60 -14.19 24.43
CA GLU A 21 7.76 -15.24 25.44
C GLU A 21 6.68 -15.14 26.54
N GLY A 22 5.99 -16.25 26.82
CA GLY A 22 4.85 -16.33 27.73
C GLY A 22 3.55 -15.71 27.20
N GLY A 23 3.53 -15.23 25.96
CA GLY A 23 2.37 -14.64 25.31
C GLY A 23 1.31 -15.69 24.92
N PRO A 24 0.02 -15.29 24.82
CA PRO A 24 -1.07 -16.22 24.53
C PRO A 24 -1.00 -16.89 23.14
N LEU A 25 -0.18 -16.37 22.22
CA LEU A 25 0.03 -16.85 20.86
C LEU A 25 1.53 -17.08 20.56
N GLU A 26 2.35 -17.31 21.60
CA GLU A 26 3.77 -17.65 21.45
C GLU A 26 3.95 -18.92 20.57
N ASP A 27 3.09 -19.91 20.75
CA ASP A 27 3.07 -21.14 19.95
C ASP A 27 2.88 -20.89 18.45
N VAL A 28 2.04 -19.91 18.10
CA VAL A 28 1.81 -19.48 16.71
C VAL A 28 3.05 -18.81 16.13
N PHE A 29 3.80 -18.05 16.93
CA PHE A 29 5.06 -17.45 16.51
C PHE A 29 6.13 -18.51 16.24
N GLU A 30 6.31 -19.45 17.17
CA GLU A 30 7.23 -20.58 17.00
C GLU A 30 6.89 -21.41 15.75
N ALA A 31 5.61 -21.66 15.49
CA ALA A 31 5.17 -22.31 14.25
C ALA A 31 5.49 -21.48 13.00
N GLY A 32 5.39 -20.16 13.07
CA GLY A 32 5.79 -19.25 11.99
C GLY A 32 7.29 -19.30 11.70
N ILE A 33 8.13 -19.35 12.74
CA ILE A 33 9.58 -19.51 12.63
C ILE A 33 9.91 -20.85 11.96
N ASP A 34 9.33 -21.95 12.44
CA ASP A 34 9.52 -23.28 11.85
C ASP A 34 9.11 -23.31 10.38
N CYS A 35 7.98 -22.69 10.03
CA CYS A 35 7.49 -22.58 8.66
C CYS A 35 8.45 -21.78 7.75
N SER A 36 8.86 -20.59 8.20
CA SER A 36 9.74 -19.70 7.42
C SER A 36 11.12 -20.30 7.19
N SER A 37 11.66 -21.05 8.17
CA SER A 37 12.93 -21.77 8.03
C SER A 37 12.93 -22.84 6.92
N LYS A 38 11.75 -23.37 6.57
CA LYS A 38 11.57 -24.45 5.58
C LYS A 38 11.03 -23.95 4.23
N THR A 39 10.32 -22.82 4.23
CA THR A 39 9.51 -22.40 3.07
C THR A 39 9.66 -20.93 2.69
N MET A 40 10.57 -20.19 3.32
CA MET A 40 10.77 -18.73 3.23
C MET A 40 9.63 -17.89 3.82
N TYR A 41 8.38 -18.31 3.67
CA TYR A 41 7.22 -17.64 4.28
C TYR A 41 6.89 -18.20 5.67
N PRO A 42 6.31 -17.40 6.57
CA PRO A 42 5.78 -16.05 6.34
C PRO A 42 6.84 -14.93 6.27
N ASP A 43 6.51 -13.86 5.55
CA ASP A 43 7.16 -12.56 5.75
C ASP A 43 6.67 -11.97 7.08
N TRP A 44 7.46 -11.10 7.70
CA TRP A 44 7.18 -10.59 9.04
C TRP A 44 6.87 -9.10 9.03
N LEU A 45 5.82 -8.71 9.76
CA LEU A 45 5.42 -7.31 9.92
C LEU A 45 5.22 -7.00 11.41
N SER A 46 5.97 -6.04 11.93
CA SER A 46 5.89 -5.67 13.35
C SER A 46 4.75 -4.69 13.61
N LEU A 47 3.89 -5.04 14.57
CA LEU A 47 2.83 -4.20 15.13
C LEU A 47 3.28 -3.51 16.44
N SER A 48 4.20 -4.12 17.17
CA SER A 48 4.74 -3.58 18.43
C SER A 48 5.93 -2.64 18.23
N GLY A 49 6.61 -2.69 17.10
CA GLY A 49 7.80 -1.88 16.80
C GLY A 49 7.51 -0.41 16.48
N GLU A 50 8.39 0.17 15.69
CA GLU A 50 8.30 1.56 15.22
C GLU A 50 7.91 1.65 13.74
N GLY A 51 7.46 2.83 13.32
CA GLY A 51 7.12 3.12 11.93
C GLY A 51 5.62 3.22 11.67
N TYR A 52 5.29 3.36 10.38
CA TYR A 52 3.94 3.72 9.95
C TYR A 52 2.90 2.66 10.35
N ILE A 53 3.18 1.37 10.12
CA ILE A 53 2.22 0.29 10.35
C ILE A 53 1.94 0.12 11.84
N ALA A 54 2.99 0.02 12.65
CA ALA A 54 2.88 -0.04 14.11
C ALA A 54 2.17 1.19 14.68
N SER A 55 2.44 2.39 14.17
CA SER A 55 1.75 3.60 14.65
C SER A 55 0.25 3.63 14.32
N MET A 56 -0.15 3.15 13.14
CA MET A 56 -1.58 2.98 12.80
C MET A 56 -2.25 1.94 13.70
N TYR A 57 -1.59 0.81 13.96
CA TYR A 57 -2.12 -0.23 14.85
C TYR A 57 -2.26 0.27 16.29
N LYS A 58 -1.22 0.87 16.86
CA LYS A 58 -1.24 1.39 18.25
C LYS A 58 -2.29 2.49 18.44
N LYS A 59 -2.46 3.38 17.45
CA LYS A 59 -3.39 4.50 17.55
C LYS A 59 -4.85 4.10 17.29
N TYR A 60 -5.09 3.25 16.30
CA TYR A 60 -6.45 2.98 15.80
C TYR A 60 -6.89 1.52 15.94
N GLY A 61 -6.02 0.61 16.35
CA GLY A 61 -6.28 -0.84 16.32
C GLY A 61 -6.45 -1.40 14.91
N LYS A 62 -6.04 -0.66 13.87
CA LYS A 62 -6.23 -1.03 12.46
C LYS A 62 -4.95 -1.60 11.88
N ILE A 63 -5.06 -2.73 11.19
CA ILE A 63 -3.96 -3.37 10.46
C ILE A 63 -3.84 -2.80 9.06
N VAL A 64 -2.61 -2.43 8.67
CA VAL A 64 -2.27 -2.04 7.30
C VAL A 64 -1.57 -3.21 6.62
N SER A 65 -2.34 -4.08 5.99
CA SER A 65 -1.79 -5.21 5.23
C SER A 65 -1.21 -4.73 3.89
N PRO A 66 -0.12 -5.34 3.38
CA PRO A 66 0.40 -5.01 2.07
C PRO A 66 -0.57 -5.46 0.97
N MET A 67 -0.84 -4.60 0.02
CA MET A 67 -1.50 -4.99 -1.23
C MET A 67 -0.46 -5.62 -2.16
N GLY A 68 -0.64 -6.89 -2.50
CA GLY A 68 0.30 -7.65 -3.30
C GLY A 68 1.64 -7.85 -2.58
N CYS A 69 2.74 -7.35 -3.16
CA CYS A 69 4.07 -7.56 -2.59
C CYS A 69 4.32 -6.72 -1.33
N ARG A 70 4.20 -5.39 -1.44
CA ARG A 70 4.61 -4.42 -0.41
C ARG A 70 3.99 -3.01 -0.56
N ALA A 71 2.85 -2.88 -1.22
CA ALA A 71 2.17 -1.58 -1.33
C ALA A 71 1.30 -1.34 -0.10
N PHE A 72 1.70 -0.43 0.77
CA PHE A 72 0.95 -0.07 1.97
C PHE A 72 0.13 1.19 1.72
N LEU A 73 -1.14 1.15 2.13
CA LEU A 73 -2.05 2.28 2.00
C LEU A 73 -1.73 3.37 3.03
N SER A 74 -1.75 4.63 2.60
CA SER A 74 -1.84 5.79 3.50
C SER A 74 -3.25 5.86 4.13
N PRO A 75 -3.46 6.55 5.26
CA PRO A 75 -4.76 6.54 5.92
C PRO A 75 -5.80 7.31 5.09
N TRP A 76 -7.00 6.76 5.03
CA TRP A 76 -8.22 7.44 4.58
C TRP A 76 -9.25 7.24 5.68
N TYR A 77 -9.76 8.32 6.24
CA TYR A 77 -10.66 8.31 7.38
C TYR A 77 -12.11 8.18 6.93
N GLU A 78 -12.90 7.42 7.68
CA GLU A 78 -14.28 7.10 7.34
C GLU A 78 -15.13 8.36 7.14
N LYS A 79 -14.97 9.38 8.00
CA LYS A 79 -15.71 10.64 7.91
C LYS A 79 -14.94 11.73 7.19
N GLY A 80 -13.68 11.96 7.55
CA GLY A 80 -12.91 13.12 7.09
C GLY A 80 -12.08 12.89 5.81
N GLY A 81 -12.01 11.66 5.30
CA GLY A 81 -11.29 11.34 4.07
C GLY A 81 -9.78 11.44 4.23
N MET A 82 -9.12 12.43 3.63
CA MET A 82 -7.65 12.54 3.70
C MET A 82 -7.12 12.89 5.11
N LYS A 83 -7.96 13.50 5.95
CA LYS A 83 -7.64 13.91 7.32
C LYS A 83 -8.79 13.45 8.24
N PRO A 84 -8.54 13.19 9.52
CA PRO A 84 -9.61 12.85 10.44
C PRO A 84 -10.57 14.04 10.59
N ALA A 85 -11.88 13.79 10.62
CA ALA A 85 -12.89 14.82 10.88
C ALA A 85 -12.90 15.25 12.35
N ASP A 86 -12.62 14.32 13.26
CA ASP A 86 -12.58 14.49 14.71
C ASP A 86 -11.60 13.47 15.33
N GLU A 87 -11.37 13.56 16.64
CA GLU A 87 -10.42 12.67 17.36
C GLU A 87 -10.84 11.18 17.35
N ASN A 88 -12.13 10.90 17.12
CA ASN A 88 -12.69 9.56 17.09
C ASN A 88 -12.81 9.00 15.66
N ASP A 89 -12.41 9.75 14.64
CA ASP A 89 -12.44 9.31 13.25
C ASP A 89 -11.32 8.28 12.99
N VAL A 90 -11.68 7.17 12.34
CA VAL A 90 -10.79 6.02 12.18
C VAL A 90 -10.43 5.80 10.71
N PRO A 91 -9.18 5.37 10.42
CA PRO A 91 -8.79 5.05 9.07
C PRO A 91 -9.38 3.72 8.61
N VAL A 92 -9.76 3.67 7.34
CA VAL A 92 -10.13 2.46 6.60
C VAL A 92 -9.02 2.08 5.63
N PHE A 93 -8.73 0.77 5.58
CA PHE A 93 -7.73 0.17 4.70
C PHE A 93 -8.31 -0.96 3.85
N VAL A 94 -9.17 -1.81 4.45
CA VAL A 94 -9.82 -2.93 3.75
C VAL A 94 -10.73 -2.41 2.64
N GLY A 95 -10.67 -3.06 1.47
CA GLY A 95 -11.43 -2.67 0.28
C GLY A 95 -10.85 -1.48 -0.48
N ARG A 96 -9.84 -0.77 0.03
CA ARG A 96 -9.14 0.27 -0.73
C ARG A 96 -8.07 -0.35 -1.64
N PHE A 97 -7.64 0.41 -2.65
CA PHE A 97 -6.73 -0.06 -3.68
C PHE A 97 -5.72 1.01 -4.11
N ASN A 98 -4.83 0.62 -5.01
CA ASN A 98 -3.85 1.50 -5.64
C ASN A 98 -4.14 1.61 -7.15
N ILE A 99 -4.05 2.81 -7.71
CA ILE A 99 -4.36 3.07 -9.12
C ILE A 99 -3.15 2.93 -10.05
N GLY A 100 -1.95 2.74 -9.51
CA GLY A 100 -0.76 2.54 -10.31
C GLY A 100 0.53 2.99 -9.61
N ALA A 101 1.64 2.51 -10.16
CA ALA A 101 2.97 2.89 -9.75
C ALA A 101 3.77 3.41 -10.95
N VAL A 102 4.49 4.51 -10.76
CA VAL A 102 5.50 5.00 -11.71
C VAL A 102 6.79 5.16 -10.94
N SER A 103 7.88 4.57 -11.44
CA SER A 103 9.16 4.53 -10.73
C SER A 103 10.19 5.46 -11.36
N LEU A 104 10.89 6.22 -10.51
CA LEU A 104 12.03 7.05 -10.90
C LEU A 104 13.29 6.19 -11.00
N HIS A 105 14.03 6.38 -12.10
CA HIS A 105 15.36 5.82 -12.28
C HIS A 105 16.41 6.82 -11.76
N LEU A 106 16.80 6.71 -10.49
CA LEU A 106 17.67 7.71 -9.84
C LEU A 106 19.05 7.87 -10.52
N PRO A 107 19.76 6.79 -10.95
CA PRO A 107 21.03 6.94 -11.65
C PRO A 107 20.93 7.69 -12.98
N MET A 108 19.85 7.50 -13.73
CA MET A 108 19.62 8.24 -14.97
C MET A 108 19.41 9.73 -14.69
N ILE A 109 18.65 10.05 -13.64
CA ILE A 109 18.42 11.45 -13.22
C ILE A 109 19.74 12.11 -12.81
N LEU A 110 20.60 11.39 -12.09
CA LEU A 110 21.94 11.85 -11.72
C LEU A 110 22.82 12.10 -12.96
N ALA A 111 22.89 11.12 -13.87
CA ALA A 111 23.66 11.23 -15.10
C ALA A 111 23.19 12.43 -15.96
N LYS A 112 21.87 12.64 -16.03
CA LYS A 112 21.28 13.80 -16.73
C LYS A 112 21.66 15.12 -16.07
N ALA A 113 21.61 15.20 -14.74
CA ALA A 113 22.01 16.40 -14.00
C ALA A 113 23.48 16.76 -14.24
N GLN A 114 24.37 15.76 -14.26
CA GLN A 114 25.78 15.92 -14.59
C GLN A 114 25.99 16.38 -16.05
N GLN A 115 25.32 15.73 -17.01
CA GLN A 115 25.43 16.08 -18.42
C GLN A 115 24.95 17.51 -18.72
N GLU A 116 23.89 17.95 -18.06
CA GLU A 116 23.32 19.30 -18.24
C GLU A 116 23.94 20.35 -17.32
N ASN A 117 24.91 19.98 -16.47
CA ASN A 117 25.51 20.82 -15.45
C ASN A 117 24.46 21.55 -14.57
N LYS A 118 23.44 20.82 -14.13
CA LYS A 118 22.35 21.31 -13.26
C LYS A 118 22.42 20.67 -11.87
N PRO A 119 21.93 21.36 -10.82
CA PRO A 119 21.73 20.73 -9.51
C PRO A 119 20.85 19.49 -9.62
N PHE A 120 21.26 18.39 -8.97
CA PHE A 120 20.51 17.12 -9.01
C PHE A 120 19.04 17.29 -8.59
N PHE A 121 18.78 18.05 -7.52
CA PHE A 121 17.44 18.23 -6.98
C PHE A 121 16.51 18.98 -7.94
N ASP A 122 17.04 19.84 -8.81
CA ASP A 122 16.22 20.54 -9.83
C ASP A 122 15.75 19.56 -10.91
N VAL A 123 16.63 18.66 -11.34
CA VAL A 123 16.29 17.62 -12.32
C VAL A 123 15.35 16.59 -11.68
N LEU A 124 15.57 16.23 -10.42
CA LEU A 124 14.68 15.35 -9.67
C LEU A 124 13.28 15.97 -9.52
N ASP A 125 13.17 17.25 -9.18
CA ASP A 125 11.89 17.94 -9.04
C ASP A 125 11.10 17.94 -10.36
N TYR A 126 11.78 18.14 -11.49
CA TYR A 126 11.18 18.00 -12.81
C TYR A 126 10.52 16.61 -13.00
N TYR A 127 11.24 15.52 -12.69
CA TYR A 127 10.70 14.17 -12.86
C TYR A 127 9.63 13.82 -11.82
N LEU A 128 9.73 14.34 -10.59
CA LEU A 128 8.67 14.21 -9.57
C LEU A 128 7.38 14.88 -10.05
N ASN A 129 7.49 16.09 -10.63
CA ASN A 129 6.36 16.78 -11.24
C ASN A 129 5.80 16.01 -12.43
N LEU A 130 6.64 15.42 -13.28
CA LEU A 130 6.19 14.59 -14.40
C LEU A 130 5.37 13.39 -13.93
N ILE A 131 5.86 12.64 -12.93
CA ILE A 131 5.12 11.51 -12.34
C ILE A 131 3.78 11.97 -11.74
N ARG A 132 3.77 13.12 -11.05
CA ARG A 132 2.52 13.69 -10.52
C ARG A 132 1.49 13.93 -11.63
N GLN A 133 1.90 14.51 -12.75
CA GLN A 133 1.00 14.74 -13.90
C GLN A 133 0.52 13.42 -14.53
N LEU A 134 1.38 12.41 -14.61
CA LEU A 134 0.99 11.08 -15.10
C LEU A 134 -0.06 10.42 -14.21
N HIS A 135 0.10 10.51 -12.89
CA HIS A 135 -0.90 9.98 -11.95
C HIS A 135 -2.22 10.75 -12.00
N LEU A 136 -2.20 12.08 -12.12
CA LEU A 136 -3.42 12.88 -12.31
C LEU A 136 -4.16 12.48 -13.60
N ARG A 137 -3.42 12.34 -14.71
CA ARG A 137 -4.00 11.87 -15.98
C ARG A 137 -4.57 10.46 -15.85
N THR A 138 -3.89 9.57 -15.14
CA THR A 138 -4.37 8.20 -14.87
C THR A 138 -5.65 8.25 -14.06
N TYR A 139 -5.72 9.07 -13.02
CA TYR A 139 -6.90 9.27 -12.19
C TYR A 139 -8.10 9.76 -13.02
N ASP A 140 -7.91 10.77 -13.86
CA ASP A 140 -8.98 11.30 -14.71
C ASP A 140 -9.45 10.28 -15.75
N TYR A 141 -8.53 9.56 -16.38
CA TYR A 141 -8.86 8.49 -17.31
C TYR A 141 -9.67 7.38 -16.64
N LEU A 142 -9.21 6.87 -15.50
CA LEU A 142 -9.94 5.85 -14.74
C LEU A 142 -11.30 6.38 -14.29
N GLY A 143 -11.40 7.66 -13.92
CA GLY A 143 -12.65 8.30 -13.52
C GLY A 143 -13.74 8.21 -14.59
N GLU A 144 -13.36 8.12 -15.87
CA GLU A 144 -14.29 7.97 -16.99
C GLU A 144 -14.72 6.53 -17.26
N MET A 145 -14.12 5.53 -16.61
CA MET A 145 -14.54 4.14 -16.75
C MET A 145 -15.87 3.87 -16.04
N ARG A 146 -16.66 2.94 -16.59
CA ARG A 146 -17.93 2.50 -16.00
C ARG A 146 -17.72 1.37 -14.99
N ALA A 147 -18.55 1.32 -13.95
CA ALA A 147 -18.53 0.28 -12.92
C ALA A 147 -18.74 -1.14 -13.49
N SER A 148 -19.45 -1.27 -14.61
CA SER A 148 -19.60 -2.53 -15.37
C SER A 148 -18.29 -3.19 -15.80
N THR A 149 -17.16 -2.47 -15.79
CA THR A 149 -15.84 -3.05 -16.11
C THR A 149 -15.36 -4.06 -15.06
N ASN A 150 -15.81 -3.93 -13.80
CA ASN A 150 -15.58 -4.92 -12.75
C ASN A 150 -16.70 -4.82 -11.70
N PRO A 151 -17.87 -5.47 -11.95
CA PRO A 151 -19.03 -5.37 -11.07
C PRO A 151 -18.76 -5.86 -9.65
N LEU A 152 -17.95 -6.91 -9.49
CA LEU A 152 -17.56 -7.41 -8.17
C LEU A 152 -16.88 -6.32 -7.33
N ALA A 153 -15.96 -5.58 -7.94
CA ALA A 153 -15.22 -4.54 -7.26
C ALA A 153 -16.05 -3.26 -7.05
N TYR A 154 -16.77 -2.81 -8.07
CA TYR A 154 -17.39 -1.48 -8.09
C TYR A 154 -18.87 -1.45 -7.72
N CYS A 155 -19.58 -2.58 -7.75
CA CYS A 155 -21.02 -2.69 -7.49
C CYS A 155 -21.36 -3.57 -6.27
N GLU A 156 -20.63 -4.67 -6.09
CA GLU A 156 -20.96 -5.69 -5.07
C GLU A 156 -20.13 -5.55 -3.77
N GLY A 157 -19.50 -4.40 -3.55
CA GLY A 157 -18.74 -4.11 -2.33
C GLY A 157 -17.32 -4.67 -2.28
N GLY A 158 -16.77 -5.16 -3.41
CA GLY A 158 -15.40 -5.65 -3.46
C GLY A 158 -14.36 -4.55 -3.17
N PHE A 159 -14.63 -3.31 -3.56
CA PHE A 159 -13.90 -2.13 -3.11
C PHE A 159 -14.70 -1.29 -2.12
N TYR A 160 -13.98 -0.52 -1.32
CA TYR A 160 -14.54 0.41 -0.35
C TYR A 160 -15.38 1.48 -1.04
N GLY A 161 -16.68 1.53 -0.73
CA GLY A 161 -17.66 2.38 -1.42
C GLY A 161 -18.11 1.84 -2.79
N GLY A 162 -17.76 0.60 -3.12
CA GLY A 162 -18.10 -0.08 -4.37
C GLY A 162 -19.53 -0.58 -4.43
N HIS A 163 -20.51 0.31 -4.33
CA HIS A 163 -21.94 0.03 -4.48
C HIS A 163 -22.59 0.88 -5.58
N LEU A 164 -21.86 1.07 -6.67
CA LEU A 164 -22.32 1.85 -7.82
C LEU A 164 -23.29 1.05 -8.70
N GLY A 165 -24.13 1.74 -9.46
CA GLY A 165 -24.86 1.15 -10.57
C GLY A 165 -23.92 0.78 -11.72
N ILE A 166 -24.25 -0.27 -12.47
CA ILE A 166 -23.40 -0.80 -13.56
C ILE A 166 -23.03 0.22 -14.65
N HIS A 167 -23.81 1.28 -14.80
CA HIS A 167 -23.58 2.35 -15.78
C HIS A 167 -22.89 3.59 -15.19
N ASP A 168 -22.75 3.65 -13.87
CA ASP A 168 -22.10 4.76 -13.18
C ASP A 168 -20.61 4.78 -13.46
N LYS A 169 -20.04 5.98 -13.34
CA LYS A 169 -18.59 6.22 -13.45
C LYS A 169 -17.90 5.83 -12.14
N ILE A 170 -16.70 5.25 -12.20
CA ILE A 170 -15.98 4.80 -11.00
C ILE A 170 -15.27 5.93 -10.22
N LYS A 171 -15.26 7.16 -10.76
CA LYS A 171 -14.62 8.34 -10.15
C LYS A 171 -14.91 8.53 -8.65
N PRO A 172 -16.15 8.31 -8.14
CA PRO A 172 -16.45 8.46 -6.71
C PRO A 172 -15.68 7.50 -5.79
N ILE A 173 -15.26 6.33 -6.29
CA ILE A 173 -14.50 5.33 -5.53
C ILE A 173 -13.01 5.70 -5.51
N LEU A 174 -12.50 6.25 -6.61
CA LEU A 174 -11.07 6.57 -6.79
C LEU A 174 -10.50 7.52 -5.74
N LYS A 175 -11.34 8.37 -5.13
CA LYS A 175 -10.92 9.32 -4.07
C LYS A 175 -10.17 8.65 -2.91
N THR A 176 -10.49 7.38 -2.65
CA THR A 176 -9.90 6.61 -1.55
C THR A 176 -8.63 5.86 -1.97
N ALA A 177 -8.34 5.79 -3.27
CA ALA A 177 -7.22 5.02 -3.78
C ALA A 177 -5.88 5.74 -3.55
N THR A 178 -4.79 4.96 -3.57
CA THR A 178 -3.42 5.50 -3.52
C THR A 178 -2.76 5.44 -4.89
N ALA A 179 -1.75 6.28 -5.10
CA ALA A 179 -0.87 6.23 -6.26
C ALA A 179 0.58 6.16 -5.78
N SER A 180 1.40 5.34 -6.42
CA SER A 180 2.76 5.06 -5.95
C SER A 180 3.81 5.81 -6.75
N PHE A 181 4.64 6.56 -6.02
CA PHE A 181 5.89 7.11 -6.50
C PHE A 181 6.99 6.11 -6.14
N GLY A 182 7.40 5.31 -7.12
CA GLY A 182 8.49 4.37 -6.95
C GLY A 182 9.84 5.05 -7.10
N ILE A 183 10.84 4.51 -6.40
CA ILE A 183 12.25 4.81 -6.66
C ILE A 183 12.98 3.48 -6.85
N THR A 184 14.04 3.48 -7.66
CA THR A 184 14.94 2.34 -7.80
C THR A 184 16.38 2.83 -7.83
N ALA A 185 17.29 1.91 -7.51
CA ALA A 185 18.73 2.12 -7.59
C ALA A 185 19.21 3.33 -6.75
N LEU A 186 18.93 3.32 -5.45
CA LEU A 186 19.32 4.40 -4.54
C LEU A 186 20.83 4.38 -4.20
N ASN A 187 21.49 3.22 -4.33
CA ASN A 187 22.88 3.05 -3.91
C ASN A 187 23.88 3.32 -5.05
N GLU A 188 23.42 3.19 -6.29
CA GLU A 188 24.16 3.34 -7.55
C GLU A 188 24.46 4.79 -7.89
#